data_AF-A0A9J6GSU9-F1
#
_entry.id   AF-A0A9J6GSU9-F1
#
_cell.length_a   1.000
_cell.length_b   1.000
_cell.length_c   1.000
_cell.angle_alpha   90.00
_cell.angle_beta   90.00
_cell.angle_gamma   90.00
#
_symmetry.space_group_name_H-M   'P 1'
#
loop_
_entity.id
_entity.type
_entity.pdbx_description
1 polymer ?
#
loop_
_entity_poly.entity_id
_entity_poly.type
_entity_poly.pdbx_seq_one_letter_code
_entity_poly.pdbx_strand_id
1 'polypeptide(L)'
;MTDNHALKSKMTSFFAGSPQVSIAYPQPADNTRPLLYVLDHVSLLKCVRNNCINQKNPGTGIYFPYINLSGKMHGWPPRVKADCFATARKLYTSKTTSQVKCGSRLNAKVVNPTSLEQQNVKLVLDVVNLFVSNALRTHGSTFKISQAEYIAIFIDIIATRLRIVNVKVPCQGRRLRASLQDPASSVGDIQFPFLIFIVDWLYAWASIKTAVAHRRKRHTVLSH
;
A
#
# COMPACT_ATOMS: atom_id res chain seq x y z
N MET A 1 -5.83 -2.26 -19.16
CA MET A 1 -5.80 -1.73 -17.78
C MET A 1 -7.21 -1.32 -17.38
N THR A 2 -7.64 -1.67 -16.18
CA THR A 2 -8.99 -1.39 -15.68
C THR A 2 -8.95 -0.78 -14.28
N ASP A 3 -9.98 0.00 -13.94
CA ASP A 3 -10.19 0.50 -12.58
C ASP A 3 -10.85 -0.57 -11.68
N ASN A 4 -10.77 -0.37 -10.38
CA ASN A 4 -11.33 -1.27 -9.37
C ASN A 4 -12.81 -0.92 -9.07
N HIS A 5 -13.67 -1.00 -10.10
CA HIS A 5 -15.11 -0.77 -9.96
C HIS A 5 -15.90 -2.08 -10.09
N ALA A 6 -16.97 -2.24 -9.29
CA ALA A 6 -17.76 -3.48 -9.23
C ALA A 6 -18.31 -3.92 -10.60
N LEU A 7 -18.67 -2.96 -11.45
CA LEU A 7 -19.16 -3.24 -12.81
C LEU A 7 -18.08 -3.86 -13.71
N LYS A 8 -16.81 -3.49 -13.52
CA LYS A 8 -15.68 -4.06 -14.28
C LYS A 8 -15.24 -5.40 -13.71
N SER A 9 -15.40 -5.63 -12.40
CA SER A 9 -15.27 -6.97 -11.80
C SER A 9 -16.29 -7.97 -12.36
N LYS A 10 -17.49 -7.49 -12.72
CA LYS A 10 -18.51 -8.29 -13.41
C LYS A 10 -18.18 -8.48 -14.90
N MET A 11 -17.59 -7.48 -15.54
CA MET A 11 -17.10 -7.59 -16.92
C MET A 11 -15.95 -8.61 -17.02
N THR A 12 -15.06 -8.67 -16.04
CA THR A 12 -14.02 -9.72 -15.98
C THR A 12 -14.58 -11.13 -15.84
N SER A 13 -15.69 -11.32 -15.10
CA SER A 13 -16.30 -12.66 -15.04
C SER A 13 -16.91 -13.10 -16.37
N PHE A 14 -17.36 -12.15 -17.21
CA PHE A 14 -17.83 -12.46 -18.57
C PHE A 14 -16.69 -12.87 -19.50
N PHE A 15 -15.51 -12.22 -19.40
CA PHE A 15 -14.32 -12.62 -20.17
C PHE A 15 -13.69 -13.93 -19.70
N ALA A 16 -13.82 -14.25 -18.41
CA ALA A 16 -13.17 -15.40 -17.79
C ALA A 16 -13.94 -16.72 -17.96
N GLY A 17 -15.23 -16.69 -18.29
CA GLY A 17 -16.12 -17.84 -18.12
C GLY A 17 -16.20 -18.36 -16.68
N SER A 18 -15.63 -17.63 -15.72
CA SER A 18 -15.50 -18.03 -14.31
C SER A 18 -15.73 -16.81 -13.40
N PRO A 19 -16.30 -16.98 -12.20
CA PRO A 19 -16.46 -15.91 -11.23
C PRO A 19 -15.15 -15.45 -10.59
N GLN A 20 -14.03 -16.15 -10.82
CA GLN A 20 -12.71 -15.76 -10.32
C GLN A 20 -11.92 -14.99 -11.39
N VAL A 21 -11.27 -13.92 -10.93
CA VAL A 21 -10.38 -13.10 -11.76
C VAL A 21 -9.12 -13.91 -12.09
N SER A 22 -8.87 -14.15 -13.38
CA SER A 22 -7.61 -14.70 -13.89
C SER A 22 -6.67 -13.54 -14.27
N ILE A 23 -5.37 -13.75 -14.14
CA ILE A 23 -4.35 -12.76 -14.56
C ILE A 23 -4.13 -12.83 -16.08
N ALA A 24 -4.35 -13.98 -16.70
CA ALA A 24 -4.17 -14.20 -18.13
C ALA A 24 -5.46 -14.74 -18.75
N TYR A 25 -5.83 -14.21 -19.91
CA TYR A 25 -6.98 -14.59 -20.70
C TYR A 25 -6.56 -14.95 -22.12
N PRO A 26 -7.18 -15.95 -22.77
CA PRO A 26 -6.90 -16.22 -24.17
C PRO A 26 -7.32 -15.02 -25.03
N GLN A 27 -6.49 -14.63 -26.00
CA GLN A 27 -6.88 -13.62 -26.97
C GLN A 27 -7.86 -14.26 -27.98
N PRO A 28 -9.06 -13.68 -28.20
CA PRO A 28 -10.10 -14.29 -29.02
C PRO A 28 -9.70 -14.62 -30.47
N ALA A 29 -8.70 -13.92 -31.00
CA ALA A 29 -8.20 -14.12 -32.36
C ALA A 29 -6.92 -14.97 -32.43
N ASP A 30 -6.21 -15.18 -31.32
CA ASP A 30 -4.94 -15.91 -31.29
C ASP A 30 -4.64 -16.42 -29.87
N ASN A 31 -4.91 -17.71 -29.63
CA ASN A 31 -4.71 -18.31 -28.31
C ASN A 31 -3.23 -18.41 -27.89
N THR A 32 -2.27 -18.15 -28.78
CA THR A 32 -0.83 -18.15 -28.43
C THR A 32 -0.39 -16.86 -27.73
N ARG A 33 -1.22 -15.81 -27.76
CA ARG A 33 -0.94 -14.50 -27.17
C ARG A 33 -1.92 -14.21 -26.04
N PRO A 34 -1.59 -14.53 -24.77
CA PRO A 34 -2.50 -14.25 -23.68
C PRO A 34 -2.63 -12.73 -23.43
N LEU A 35 -3.85 -12.29 -23.19
CA LEU A 35 -4.16 -10.95 -22.70
C LEU A 35 -3.96 -10.92 -21.18
N LEU A 36 -3.10 -10.03 -20.70
CA LEU A 36 -2.84 -9.86 -19.28
C LEU A 36 -3.79 -8.82 -18.67
N TYR A 37 -4.44 -9.19 -17.58
CA TYR A 37 -5.29 -8.31 -16.83
C TYR A 37 -4.48 -7.52 -15.80
N VAL A 38 -4.44 -6.19 -15.99
CA VAL A 38 -3.69 -5.27 -15.15
C VAL A 38 -4.63 -4.27 -14.52
N LEU A 39 -4.67 -4.25 -13.19
CA LEU A 39 -5.37 -3.24 -12.41
C LEU A 39 -4.59 -1.93 -12.38
N ASP A 40 -5.31 -0.81 -12.43
CA ASP A 40 -4.71 0.51 -12.21
C ASP A 40 -4.13 0.62 -10.78
N HIS A 41 -2.80 0.75 -10.70
CA HIS A 41 -2.06 0.85 -9.44
C HIS A 41 -2.43 2.11 -8.65
N VAL A 42 -2.81 3.18 -9.32
CA VAL A 42 -3.20 4.43 -8.69
C VAL A 42 -4.55 4.29 -7.97
N SER A 43 -5.51 3.62 -8.59
CA SER A 43 -6.78 3.26 -7.96
C SER A 43 -6.59 2.36 -6.74
N LEU A 44 -5.66 1.39 -6.79
CA LEU A 44 -5.33 0.56 -5.63
C LEU A 44 -4.81 1.39 -4.45
N LEU A 45 -3.98 2.41 -4.69
CA LEU A 45 -3.52 3.31 -3.62
C LEU A 45 -4.66 4.10 -2.99
N LYS A 46 -5.61 4.58 -3.80
CA LYS A 46 -6.81 5.25 -3.27
C LYS A 46 -7.57 4.30 -2.36
N CYS A 47 -7.73 3.03 -2.75
CA CYS A 47 -8.37 2.02 -1.92
C CYS A 47 -7.61 1.78 -0.61
N VAL A 48 -6.28 1.63 -0.67
CA VAL A 48 -5.44 1.48 0.54
C VAL A 48 -5.63 2.66 1.47
N ARG A 49 -5.50 3.90 0.96
CA ARG A 49 -5.69 5.13 1.73
C ARG A 49 -7.10 5.22 2.32
N ASN A 50 -8.14 4.96 1.54
CA ASN A 50 -9.52 5.01 2.03
C ASN A 50 -9.77 3.97 3.11
N ASN A 51 -9.17 2.78 3.00
CA ASN A 51 -9.20 1.78 4.05
C ASN A 51 -8.41 2.19 5.29
N CYS A 52 -7.40 3.06 5.16
CA CYS A 52 -6.73 3.70 6.31
C CYS A 52 -7.61 4.77 6.95
N ILE A 53 -8.25 5.64 6.15
CA ILE A 53 -8.99 6.83 6.60
C ILE A 53 -10.37 6.48 7.15
N ASN A 54 -11.14 5.66 6.43
CA ASN A 54 -12.55 5.42 6.72
C ASN A 54 -12.78 4.43 7.87
N GLN A 55 -11.74 4.11 8.62
CA GLN A 55 -11.85 3.38 9.87
C GLN A 55 -12.42 4.33 10.93
N LYS A 56 -13.75 4.38 11.01
CA LYS A 56 -14.55 5.37 11.76
C LYS A 56 -14.34 5.35 13.28
N ASN A 57 -13.71 4.31 13.84
CA ASN A 57 -13.56 4.19 15.29
C ASN A 57 -12.14 4.63 15.73
N PRO A 58 -12.00 5.51 16.72
CA PRO A 58 -10.70 5.78 17.35
C PRO A 58 -10.02 4.47 17.75
N GLY A 59 -8.77 4.28 17.31
CA GLY A 59 -8.03 3.03 17.57
C GLY A 59 -8.33 1.88 16.60
N THR A 60 -9.12 2.08 15.54
CA THR A 60 -9.16 1.16 14.40
C THR A 60 -8.06 1.51 13.41
N GLY A 61 -6.92 0.84 13.58
CA GLY A 61 -5.82 0.82 12.63
C GLY A 61 -5.90 -0.37 11.68
N ILE A 62 -5.18 -0.29 10.57
CA ILE A 62 -5.00 -1.42 9.65
C ILE A 62 -4.11 -2.46 10.32
N TYR A 63 -4.49 -3.72 10.18
CA TYR A 63 -3.63 -4.84 10.50
C TYR A 63 -2.81 -5.20 9.27
N PHE A 64 -1.48 -5.25 9.37
CA PHE A 64 -0.61 -5.74 8.30
C PHE A 64 0.51 -6.63 8.87
N PRO A 65 1.10 -7.52 8.04
CA PRO A 65 2.24 -8.34 8.46
C PRO A 65 3.45 -7.47 8.75
N TYR A 66 4.07 -7.67 9.90
CA TYR A 66 5.34 -7.02 10.23
C TYR A 66 6.50 -7.83 9.65
N ILE A 67 7.06 -7.35 8.54
CA ILE A 67 8.21 -7.95 7.89
C ILE A 67 9.15 -6.80 7.50
N ASN A 68 10.45 -6.93 7.76
CA ASN A 68 11.40 -5.93 7.29
C ASN A 68 11.67 -6.11 5.78
N LEU A 69 12.24 -5.08 5.13
CA LEU A 69 12.58 -5.13 3.70
C LEU A 69 13.64 -6.17 3.33
N SER A 70 14.32 -6.77 4.32
CA SER A 70 15.26 -7.88 4.13
C SER A 70 14.61 -9.26 4.15
N GLY A 71 13.26 -9.32 4.26
CA GLY A 71 12.51 -10.57 4.33
C GLY A 71 12.65 -11.33 5.66
N LYS A 72 13.39 -10.78 6.63
CA LYS A 72 13.56 -11.39 7.95
C LYS A 72 12.43 -10.93 8.86
N MET A 73 11.64 -11.89 9.37
CA MET A 73 10.81 -11.67 10.56
C MET A 73 11.74 -11.40 11.74
N HIS A 74 11.85 -10.15 12.18
CA HIS A 74 12.23 -9.90 13.57
C HIS A 74 11.06 -10.28 14.47
N GLY A 75 11.35 -10.62 15.72
CA GLY A 75 10.44 -11.24 16.68
C GLY A 75 9.01 -10.69 16.71
N TRP A 76 8.13 -11.56 17.23
CA TRP A 76 6.71 -11.35 17.49
C TRP A 76 6.36 -9.88 17.91
N PRO A 77 5.23 -9.30 17.45
CA PRO A 77 4.08 -9.97 16.86
C PRO A 77 4.11 -10.06 15.32
N PRO A 78 3.60 -11.16 14.72
CA PRO A 78 3.56 -11.39 13.27
C PRO A 78 2.62 -10.42 12.52
N ARG A 79 1.87 -9.61 13.25
CA ARG A 79 0.83 -8.72 12.75
C ARG A 79 0.83 -7.46 13.61
N VAL A 80 0.87 -6.30 12.96
CA VAL A 80 0.81 -5.01 13.63
C VAL A 80 -0.50 -4.34 13.28
N LYS A 81 -1.23 -3.88 14.30
CA LYS A 81 -2.33 -2.94 14.14
C LYS A 81 -1.74 -1.54 14.19
N ALA A 82 -1.79 -0.81 13.08
CA ALA A 82 -1.35 0.57 13.09
C ALA A 82 -2.26 1.52 12.31
N ASP A 83 -2.39 2.72 12.86
CA ASP A 83 -3.18 3.78 12.26
C ASP A 83 -2.25 4.71 11.46
N CYS A 84 -2.20 4.47 10.15
CA CYS A 84 -1.36 5.22 9.23
C CYS A 84 -1.66 6.72 9.26
N PHE A 85 -2.94 7.10 9.34
CA PHE A 85 -3.37 8.49 9.26
C PHE A 85 -3.28 9.22 10.59
N ALA A 86 -3.58 8.57 11.72
CA ALA A 86 -3.26 9.14 13.03
C ALA A 86 -1.76 9.34 13.20
N THR A 87 -0.92 8.41 12.71
CA THR A 87 0.54 8.55 12.76
C THR A 87 1.01 9.70 11.88
N ALA A 88 0.53 9.81 10.64
CA ALA A 88 0.84 10.93 9.74
C ALA A 88 0.34 12.28 10.30
N ARG A 89 -0.85 12.32 10.90
CA ARG A 89 -1.38 13.50 11.61
C ARG A 89 -0.48 13.91 12.76
N LYS A 90 -0.09 12.97 13.63
CA LYS A 90 0.82 13.26 14.75
C LYS A 90 2.14 13.82 14.25
N LEU A 91 2.73 13.21 13.22
CA LEU A 91 3.96 13.73 12.62
C LEU A 91 3.77 15.15 12.06
N TYR A 92 2.64 15.41 11.39
CA TYR A 92 2.31 16.75 10.88
C TYR A 92 2.14 17.77 12.01
N THR A 93 1.32 17.47 13.02
CA THR A 93 1.07 18.37 14.15
C THR A 93 2.36 18.66 14.92
N SER A 94 3.15 17.63 15.24
CA SER A 94 4.42 17.80 15.94
C SER A 94 5.45 18.59 15.11
N LYS A 95 5.43 18.47 13.78
CA LYS A 95 6.23 19.32 12.88
C LYS A 95 5.77 20.78 12.95
N THR A 96 4.47 21.04 12.92
CA THR A 96 3.96 22.43 12.95
C THR A 96 4.20 23.12 14.29
N THR A 97 4.27 22.37 15.39
CA THR A 97 4.49 22.92 16.73
C THR A 97 5.96 22.94 17.16
N SER A 98 6.87 22.33 16.40
CA SER A 98 8.30 22.31 16.69
C SER A 98 9.11 23.09 15.66
N GLN A 99 10.32 23.53 16.04
CA GLN A 99 11.27 24.15 15.10
C GLN A 99 11.99 23.13 14.19
N VAL A 100 11.62 21.84 14.28
CA VAL A 100 12.29 20.76 13.56
C VAL A 100 11.86 20.74 12.09
N LYS A 101 12.81 20.98 11.19
CA LYS A 101 12.59 20.86 9.73
C LYS A 101 12.48 19.39 9.33
N CYS A 102 11.25 18.88 9.29
CA CYS A 102 10.95 17.58 8.73
C CYS A 102 10.71 17.69 7.21
N GLY A 103 11.52 17.03 6.38
CA GLY A 103 11.47 17.08 4.91
C GLY A 103 10.22 16.47 4.26
N SER A 104 9.23 16.04 5.05
CA SER A 104 7.97 15.50 4.55
C SER A 104 7.08 16.60 3.95
N ARG A 105 6.36 16.27 2.87
CA ARG A 105 5.38 17.14 2.19
C ARG A 105 4.00 17.14 2.85
N LEU A 106 3.90 16.62 4.08
CA LEU A 106 2.64 16.54 4.81
C LEU A 106 2.08 17.95 5.06
N ASN A 107 0.80 18.11 4.77
CA ASN A 107 0.01 19.31 5.04
C ASN A 107 -1.40 18.91 5.51
N ALA A 108 -2.20 19.88 5.93
CA ALA A 108 -3.55 19.64 6.44
C ALA A 108 -4.44 18.83 5.47
N LYS A 109 -4.40 19.12 4.17
CA LYS A 109 -5.18 18.42 3.14
C LYS A 109 -4.74 16.97 2.95
N VAL A 110 -3.45 16.70 3.16
CA VAL A 110 -2.87 15.36 3.04
C VAL A 110 -3.32 14.48 4.22
N VAL A 111 -3.33 15.02 5.44
CA VAL A 111 -3.62 14.23 6.66
C VAL A 111 -5.09 14.24 7.08
N ASN A 112 -5.87 15.21 6.61
CA ASN A 112 -7.32 15.35 6.83
C ASN A 112 -8.04 15.71 5.53
N PRO A 113 -8.04 14.84 4.51
CA PRO A 113 -8.68 15.13 3.22
C PRO A 113 -10.20 15.11 3.33
N THR A 114 -10.86 16.09 2.73
CA THR A 114 -12.31 16.08 2.46
C THR A 114 -12.68 14.98 1.46
N SER A 115 -13.97 14.64 1.34
CA SER A 115 -14.45 13.63 0.37
C SER A 115 -14.05 13.94 -1.08
N LEU A 116 -14.01 15.23 -1.46
CA LEU A 116 -13.55 15.67 -2.77
C LEU A 116 -12.03 15.47 -2.91
N GLU A 117 -11.25 15.89 -1.91
CA GLU A 117 -9.80 15.72 -1.89
C GLU A 117 -9.37 14.26 -1.85
N GLN A 118 -10.18 13.36 -1.32
CA GLN A 118 -9.93 11.93 -1.41
C GLN A 118 -9.86 11.44 -2.87
N GLN A 119 -10.49 12.10 -3.84
CA GLN A 119 -10.31 11.72 -5.24
C GLN A 119 -8.94 12.10 -5.82
N ASN A 120 -8.20 12.97 -5.14
CA ASN A 120 -6.88 13.44 -5.57
C ASN A 120 -5.77 12.43 -5.20
N VAL A 121 -5.17 11.84 -6.24
CA VAL A 121 -4.07 10.87 -6.13
C VAL A 121 -2.82 11.50 -5.54
N LYS A 122 -2.56 12.77 -5.85
CA LYS A 122 -1.35 13.47 -5.40
C LYS A 122 -1.24 13.49 -3.89
N LEU A 123 -2.37 13.67 -3.20
CA LEU A 123 -2.42 13.64 -1.73
C LEU A 123 -2.09 12.26 -1.16
N VAL A 124 -2.46 11.17 -1.85
CA VAL A 124 -2.05 9.81 -1.44
C VAL A 124 -0.54 9.65 -1.55
N LEU A 125 0.04 10.12 -2.66
CA LEU A 125 1.47 10.05 -2.93
C LEU A 125 2.29 10.91 -1.95
N ASP A 126 1.72 12.01 -1.45
CA ASP A 126 2.37 12.84 -0.43
C ASP A 126 2.42 12.15 0.95
N VAL A 127 1.53 11.20 1.25
CA VAL A 127 1.63 10.30 2.42
C VAL A 127 2.58 9.14 2.14
N VAL A 128 2.39 8.46 1.01
CA VAL A 128 3.14 7.26 0.61
C VAL A 128 4.46 7.67 -0.03
N ASN A 129 5.36 8.19 0.80
CA ASN A 129 6.63 8.76 0.37
C ASN A 129 7.75 8.38 1.35
N LEU A 130 8.93 8.06 0.80
CA LEU A 130 10.13 7.74 1.59
C LEU A 130 10.58 8.90 2.50
N PHE A 131 10.26 10.15 2.17
CA PHE A 131 10.52 11.26 3.09
C PHE A 131 9.67 11.18 4.36
N VAL A 132 8.45 10.64 4.27
CA VAL A 132 7.56 10.44 5.43
C VAL A 132 8.07 9.27 6.27
N SER A 133 8.47 8.15 5.66
CA SER A 133 9.02 7.02 6.42
C SER A 133 10.33 7.38 7.11
N ASN A 134 11.23 8.09 6.44
CA ASN A 134 12.46 8.60 7.06
C ASN A 134 12.17 9.55 8.22
N ALA A 135 11.23 10.49 8.04
CA ALA A 135 10.82 11.39 9.11
C ALA A 135 10.25 10.66 10.34
N LEU A 136 9.48 9.59 10.12
CA LEU A 136 8.96 8.75 11.20
C LEU A 136 10.11 8.06 11.95
N ARG A 137 11.12 7.54 11.26
CA ARG A 137 12.29 6.93 11.91
C ARG A 137 13.14 7.94 12.67
N THR A 138 13.38 9.10 12.09
CA THR A 138 14.25 10.13 12.69
C THR A 138 13.59 10.83 13.87
N HIS A 139 12.29 11.11 13.80
CA HIS A 139 11.61 11.95 14.80
C HIS A 139 10.52 11.23 15.58
N GLY A 140 10.25 9.96 15.30
CA GLY A 140 9.17 9.20 15.93
C GLY A 140 9.31 9.12 17.45
N SER A 141 10.53 8.90 17.96
CA SER A 141 10.84 8.90 19.39
C SER A 141 10.66 10.29 20.01
N THR A 142 11.23 11.32 19.38
CA THR A 142 11.13 12.74 19.82
C THR A 142 9.69 13.19 19.93
N PHE A 143 8.84 12.81 18.98
CA PHE A 143 7.42 13.18 18.94
C PHE A 143 6.50 12.18 19.66
N LYS A 144 7.04 11.19 20.36
CA LYS A 144 6.28 10.15 21.10
C LYS A 144 5.24 9.45 20.21
N ILE A 145 5.61 9.14 18.98
CA ILE A 145 4.78 8.44 18.00
C ILE A 145 5.00 6.93 18.18
N SER A 146 4.12 6.28 18.95
CA SER A 146 4.25 4.87 19.35
C SER A 146 4.36 3.85 18.21
N GLN A 147 3.87 4.18 17.01
CA GLN A 147 3.83 3.28 15.85
C GLN A 147 4.74 3.73 14.70
N ALA A 148 5.66 4.65 14.95
CA ALA A 148 6.46 5.30 13.90
C ALA A 148 7.21 4.28 13.03
N GLU A 149 7.92 3.32 13.63
CA GLU A 149 8.71 2.33 12.90
C GLU A 149 7.83 1.43 12.02
N TYR A 150 6.71 0.95 12.57
CA TYR A 150 5.78 0.08 11.85
C TYR A 150 5.16 0.78 10.63
N ILE A 151 4.75 2.04 10.79
CA ILE A 151 4.20 2.84 9.70
C ILE A 151 5.29 3.21 8.69
N ALA A 152 6.53 3.48 9.13
CA ALA A 152 7.65 3.74 8.22
C ALA A 152 7.90 2.54 7.30
N ILE A 153 7.93 1.32 7.84
CA ILE A 153 8.08 0.08 7.05
C ILE A 153 6.91 -0.11 6.08
N PHE A 154 5.68 0.08 6.56
CA PHE A 154 4.50 0.00 5.69
C PHE A 154 4.58 0.99 4.51
N ILE A 155 4.96 2.24 4.78
CA ILE A 155 5.14 3.27 3.76
C ILE A 155 6.26 2.87 2.78
N ASP A 156 7.39 2.36 3.26
CA ASP A 156 8.50 1.95 2.40
C ASP A 156 8.10 0.84 1.43
N ILE A 157 7.38 -0.17 1.92
CA ILE A 157 6.88 -1.30 1.11
C ILE A 157 6.01 -0.77 -0.03
N ILE A 158 5.00 0.05 0.28
CA ILE A 158 4.08 0.57 -0.73
C ILE A 158 4.79 1.56 -1.66
N ALA A 159 5.60 2.48 -1.12
CA ALA A 159 6.32 3.48 -1.91
C ALA A 159 7.35 2.83 -2.86
N THR A 160 8.09 1.83 -2.40
CA THR A 160 9.07 1.10 -3.23
C THR A 160 8.38 0.35 -4.37
N ARG A 161 7.26 -0.33 -4.08
CA ARG A 161 6.43 -0.97 -5.11
C ARG A 161 5.99 0.04 -6.17
N LEU A 162 5.51 1.21 -5.77
CA LEU A 162 5.10 2.25 -6.71
C LEU A 162 6.25 2.78 -7.56
N ARG A 163 7.43 2.93 -6.97
CA ARG A 163 8.62 3.40 -7.69
C ARG A 163 9.02 2.45 -8.82
N ILE A 164 8.84 1.14 -8.62
CA ILE A 164 9.07 0.09 -9.61
C ILE A 164 7.98 0.08 -10.69
N VAL A 165 6.70 0.06 -10.33
CA VAL A 165 5.61 -0.13 -11.32
C VAL A 165 5.21 1.15 -12.06
N ASN A 166 5.67 2.32 -11.60
CA ASN A 166 5.32 3.63 -12.16
C ASN A 166 6.52 4.31 -12.85
N VAL A 167 7.35 3.53 -13.54
CA VAL A 167 8.41 4.03 -14.41
C VAL A 167 7.78 4.55 -15.70
N LYS A 168 7.98 5.84 -15.99
CA LYS A 168 7.33 6.52 -17.12
C LYS A 168 8.23 6.63 -18.36
N VAL A 169 9.55 6.63 -18.15
CA VAL A 169 10.52 6.81 -19.23
C VAL A 169 11.68 5.85 -19.07
N PRO A 170 12.28 5.35 -20.18
CA PRO A 170 13.33 4.33 -20.12
C PRO A 170 14.59 4.70 -19.32
N CYS A 171 14.87 6.00 -19.16
CA CYS A 171 16.05 6.51 -18.46
C CYS A 171 15.75 7.04 -17.05
N GLN A 172 14.57 6.74 -16.50
CA GLN A 172 14.14 7.28 -15.20
C GLN A 172 15.07 6.87 -14.06
N GLY A 173 15.41 5.58 -13.95
CA GLY A 173 16.29 5.08 -12.90
C GLY A 173 17.69 5.69 -13.00
N ARG A 174 18.28 5.72 -14.20
CA ARG A 174 19.55 6.43 -14.46
C ARG A 174 19.53 7.91 -14.04
N ARG A 175 18.51 8.68 -14.46
CA ARG A 175 18.37 10.11 -14.11
C ARG A 175 18.23 10.35 -12.61
N LEU A 176 17.51 9.47 -11.92
CA LEU A 176 17.24 9.58 -10.48
C LEU A 176 18.28 8.85 -9.62
N ARG A 177 19.28 8.21 -10.23
CA ARG A 177 20.22 7.29 -9.57
C ARG A 177 19.50 6.25 -8.71
N ALA A 178 18.43 5.69 -9.24
CA ALA A 178 17.54 4.77 -8.56
C ALA A 178 17.29 3.54 -9.44
N SER A 179 18.15 2.53 -9.32
CA SER A 179 18.16 1.33 -10.16
C SER A 179 16.83 0.57 -10.18
N LEU A 180 16.11 0.53 -9.05
CA LEU A 180 14.75 -0.04 -8.97
C LEU A 180 13.70 0.69 -9.84
N GLN A 181 14.05 1.84 -10.42
CA GLN A 181 13.18 2.62 -11.30
C GLN A 181 13.65 2.61 -12.76
N ASP A 182 14.54 1.69 -13.12
CA ASP A 182 14.76 1.33 -14.52
C ASP A 182 13.62 0.41 -15.00
N PRO A 183 13.29 0.41 -16.31
CA PRO A 183 12.26 -0.47 -16.86
C PRO A 183 12.62 -1.95 -16.63
N ALA A 184 11.69 -2.70 -16.06
CA ALA A 184 11.81 -4.15 -15.97
C ALA A 184 11.67 -4.76 -17.37
N SER A 185 12.71 -5.45 -17.82
CA SER A 185 12.85 -6.06 -19.15
C SER A 185 13.07 -7.57 -19.06
N SER A 186 13.59 -8.08 -17.93
CA SER A 186 13.85 -9.50 -17.73
C SER A 186 13.54 -9.96 -16.30
N VAL A 187 13.23 -11.24 -16.12
CA VAL A 187 12.96 -11.84 -14.79
C VAL A 187 14.19 -11.76 -13.86
N GLY A 188 15.39 -11.62 -14.42
CA GLY A 188 16.63 -11.45 -13.66
C GLY A 188 16.85 -10.03 -13.12
N ASP A 189 15.99 -9.08 -13.47
CA ASP A 189 16.20 -7.70 -13.07
C ASP A 189 15.96 -7.50 -11.56
N ILE A 190 16.68 -6.56 -10.96
CA ILE A 190 16.72 -6.28 -9.51
C ILE A 190 15.35 -5.92 -8.90
N GLN A 191 14.36 -5.57 -9.72
CA GLN A 191 12.99 -5.27 -9.31
C GLN A 191 12.24 -6.55 -8.93
N PHE A 192 12.52 -7.68 -9.60
CA PHE A 192 11.75 -8.93 -9.45
C PHE A 192 11.83 -9.53 -8.04
N PRO A 193 13.00 -9.63 -7.38
CA PRO A 193 13.07 -10.12 -6.01
C PRO A 193 12.15 -9.35 -5.05
N PHE A 194 12.11 -8.02 -5.18
CA PHE A 194 11.21 -7.20 -4.37
C PHE A 194 9.73 -7.43 -4.74
N LEU A 195 9.40 -7.56 -6.03
CA LEU A 195 8.02 -7.81 -6.46
C LEU A 195 7.51 -9.18 -5.98
N ILE A 196 8.36 -10.21 -5.96
CA ILE A 196 8.04 -11.53 -5.39
C ILE A 196 7.79 -11.39 -3.89
N PHE A 197 8.68 -10.72 -3.17
CA PHE A 197 8.49 -10.43 -1.75
C PHE A 197 7.16 -9.71 -1.46
N ILE A 198 6.77 -8.75 -2.30
CA ILE A 198 5.48 -8.04 -2.17
C ILE A 198 4.30 -9.01 -2.33
N VAL A 199 4.38 -9.95 -3.27
CA VAL A 199 3.33 -10.96 -3.47
C VAL A 199 3.17 -11.82 -2.21
N ASP A 200 4.27 -12.32 -1.65
CA ASP A 200 4.26 -13.10 -0.41
C ASP A 200 3.71 -12.28 0.77
N TRP A 201 4.13 -11.03 0.90
CA TRP A 201 3.62 -10.11 1.92
C TRP A 201 2.12 -9.84 1.76
N LEU A 202 1.61 -9.72 0.53
CA LEU A 202 0.18 -9.56 0.27
C LEU A 202 -0.61 -10.84 0.60
N TYR A 203 -0.08 -12.03 0.32
CA TYR A 203 -0.69 -13.30 0.74
C TYR A 203 -0.76 -13.40 2.26
N ALA A 204 0.34 -13.08 2.95
CA ALA A 204 0.37 -13.00 4.40
C ALA A 204 -0.67 -12.00 4.92
N TRP A 205 -0.79 -10.83 4.30
CA TRP A 205 -1.77 -9.82 4.69
C TRP A 205 -3.21 -10.28 4.46
N ALA A 206 -3.51 -10.96 3.35
CA ALA A 206 -4.83 -11.52 3.08
C ALA A 206 -5.24 -12.56 4.13
N SER A 207 -4.30 -13.39 4.60
CA SER A 207 -4.52 -14.38 5.68
C SER A 207 -4.88 -13.73 7.03
N ILE A 208 -4.55 -12.45 7.22
CA ILE A 208 -4.94 -11.71 8.43
C ILE A 208 -6.44 -11.42 8.41
N LYS A 209 -6.97 -11.00 7.26
CA LYS A 209 -8.38 -10.62 7.12
C LYS A 209 -9.32 -11.80 7.33
N THR A 210 -8.97 -12.98 6.82
CA THR A 210 -9.76 -14.21 7.02
C THR A 210 -9.85 -14.56 8.51
N ALA A 211 -8.73 -14.50 9.24
CA ALA A 211 -8.71 -14.75 10.68
C ALA A 211 -9.53 -13.74 11.50
N VAL A 212 -9.48 -12.44 11.15
CA VAL A 212 -10.26 -11.39 11.84
C VAL A 212 -11.75 -11.52 11.53
N ALA A 213 -12.13 -11.87 10.29
CA ALA A 213 -13.52 -12.10 9.90
C ALA A 213 -14.13 -13.32 10.62
N HIS A 214 -13.37 -14.41 10.76
CA HIS A 214 -13.81 -15.58 11.52
C HIS A 214 -14.03 -15.29 13.01
N ARG A 215 -13.19 -14.45 13.64
CA ARG A 215 -13.39 -14.07 15.06
C ARG A 215 -14.66 -13.25 15.28
N ARG A 216 -14.96 -12.29 14.39
CA ARG A 216 -16.20 -11.50 14.50
C ARG A 216 -17.47 -12.36 14.44
N LYS A 217 -17.47 -13.43 13.63
CA LYS A 217 -18.58 -14.39 13.55
C LYS A 217 -18.73 -15.25 14.81
N ARG A 218 -17.63 -15.64 15.48
CA ARG A 218 -17.71 -16.43 16.74
C ARG A 218 -18.27 -15.62 17.91
N HIS A 219 -17.96 -14.33 17.99
CA HIS A 219 -18.49 -13.46 19.04
C HIS A 219 -20.00 -13.19 18.91
N THR A 220 -20.58 -13.34 17.72
CA THR A 220 -22.03 -13.21 17.50
C THR A 220 -22.81 -14.50 17.81
N VAL A 221 -22.13 -15.65 17.80
CA VAL A 221 -22.73 -16.97 18.09
C VAL A 221 -22.69 -17.30 19.59
N LEU A 222 -21.78 -16.70 20.36
CA LEU A 222 -21.67 -16.87 21.81
C LEU A 222 -22.49 -15.86 22.62
N SER A 223 -23.30 -15.03 21.95
CA SER A 223 -24.17 -14.01 22.54
C SER A 223 -25.66 -14.29 22.35
N HIS A 224 -26.02 -15.56 22.12
CA HIS A 224 -27.40 -16.05 22.06
C HIS A 224 -27.59 -17.23 23.01
#